data_AF-A0A2N0X2H4-F1
#
_entry.id   AF-A0A2N0X2H4-F1
#
_cell.length_a   1.000
_cell.length_b   1.000
_cell.length_c   1.000
_cell.angle_alpha   90.00
_cell.angle_beta   90.00
_cell.angle_gamma   90.00
#
_symmetry.space_group_name_H-M   'P 1'
#
loop_
_entity.id
_entity.type
_entity.pdbx_description
1 polymer ?
#
loop_
_entity_poly.entity_id
_entity_poly.type
_entity_poly.pdbx_seq_one_letter_code
_entity_poly.pdbx_strand_id
1 'polypeptide(L)'
;MEVLIAISLLFLFTVVPVKVGANILKIEGATLGVCFIGVLLSIVANVLATAFIGEGFFPSVVALLITGFFFSVLFKTNTVTGFVLATISVGVQLGLAMAAVGLGFAFLG
;
A
#
# COMPACT_ATOMS: atom_id res chain seq x y z
N MET A 1 -5.96 -22.25 2.81
CA MET A 1 -5.72 -21.68 4.15
C MET A 1 -4.48 -20.79 4.14
N GLU A 2 -3.39 -21.24 3.51
CA GLU A 2 -2.12 -20.51 3.36
C GLU A 2 -2.25 -19.16 2.62
N VAL A 3 -3.04 -19.11 1.53
CA VAL A 3 -3.29 -17.85 0.79
C VAL A 3 -4.00 -16.81 1.66
N LEU A 4 -4.94 -17.24 2.51
CA LEU A 4 -5.67 -16.33 3.40
C LEU A 4 -4.75 -15.75 4.50
N ILE A 5 -3.80 -16.56 4.99
CA ILE A 5 -2.78 -16.17 5.97
C ILE A 5 -1.76 -15.21 5.34
N ALA A 6 -1.32 -15.48 4.11
CA ALA A 6 -0.40 -14.60 3.38
C ALA A 6 -1.04 -13.24 3.10
N ILE A 7 -2.32 -13.22 2.71
CA ILE A 7 -3.08 -11.97 2.50
C ILE A 7 -3.24 -11.22 3.82
N SER A 8 -3.64 -11.88 4.92
CA SER A 8 -3.83 -11.21 6.21
C SER A 8 -2.52 -10.63 6.78
N LEU A 9 -1.40 -11.32 6.59
CA LEU A 9 -0.06 -10.80 6.91
C LEU A 9 0.30 -9.60 6.05
N LEU A 10 0.05 -9.66 4.73
CA LEU A 10 0.25 -8.52 3.83
C LEU A 10 -0.55 -7.29 4.30
N PHE A 11 -1.81 -7.49 4.67
CA PHE A 11 -2.67 -6.43 5.20
C PHE A 11 -2.16 -5.89 6.54
N LEU A 12 -1.79 -6.72 7.50
CA LEU A 12 -1.24 -6.25 8.77
C LEU A 12 0.07 -5.49 8.59
N PHE A 13 0.99 -6.01 7.78
CA PHE A 13 2.28 -5.39 7.50
C PHE A 13 2.18 -4.10 6.69
N THR A 14 1.09 -3.85 5.96
CA THR A 14 0.88 -2.61 5.21
C THR A 14 0.04 -1.60 5.99
N VAL A 15 -0.97 -2.04 6.75
CA VAL A 15 -1.83 -1.16 7.56
C VAL A 15 -1.06 -0.51 8.71
N VAL A 16 -0.17 -1.25 9.37
CA VAL A 16 0.65 -0.73 10.48
C VAL A 16 1.53 0.45 10.05
N PRO A 17 2.37 0.35 9.01
CA PRO A 17 3.21 1.47 8.58
C PRO A 17 2.40 2.63 8.00
N VAL A 18 1.26 2.38 7.34
CA VAL A 18 0.36 3.47 6.92
C VAL A 18 -0.18 4.22 8.15
N LYS A 19 -0.58 3.50 9.21
CA LYS A 19 -1.01 4.11 10.48
C LYS A 19 0.12 4.87 11.16
N VAL A 20 1.33 4.28 11.24
CA VAL A 20 2.50 4.94 11.81
C VAL A 20 2.85 6.20 11.02
N GLY A 21 2.85 6.14 9.69
CA GLY A 21 3.05 7.30 8.82
C GLY A 21 2.00 8.39 9.03
N ALA A 22 0.72 8.00 9.15
CA ALA A 22 -0.36 8.96 9.39
C ALA A 22 -0.26 9.62 10.76
N ASN A 23 0.23 8.88 11.78
CA ASN A 23 0.45 9.40 13.12
C ASN A 23 1.67 10.34 13.17
N ILE A 24 2.75 10.02 12.46
CA ILE A 24 3.92 10.92 12.27
C ILE A 24 3.49 12.22 11.60
N LEU A 25 2.59 12.14 10.62
CA LEU A 25 2.04 13.29 9.88
C LEU A 25 0.92 14.03 10.65
N LYS A 26 0.61 13.61 11.88
CA LYS A 26 -0.44 14.21 12.74
C LYS A 26 -1.79 14.36 12.05
N ILE A 27 -2.21 13.35 11.29
CA ILE A 27 -3.49 13.37 10.60
C ILE A 27 -4.62 13.06 11.58
N GLU A 28 -5.41 14.09 11.89
CA GLU A 28 -6.64 13.95 12.68
C GLU A 28 -7.69 13.17 11.86
N GLY A 29 -7.95 11.92 12.24
CA GLY A 29 -8.89 11.03 11.55
C GLY A 29 -8.30 9.73 11.00
N ALA A 30 -6.99 9.50 11.16
CA ALA A 30 -6.32 8.25 10.81
C ALA A 30 -6.68 7.10 11.77
N THR A 31 -7.95 6.68 11.77
CA THR A 31 -8.40 5.51 12.50
C THR A 31 -7.92 4.23 11.81
N LEU A 32 -7.86 3.13 12.58
CA LEU A 32 -7.44 1.82 12.07
C LEU A 32 -8.33 1.35 10.89
N GLY A 33 -9.62 1.66 10.94
CA GLY A 33 -10.58 1.36 9.85
C GLY A 33 -10.32 2.17 8.57
N VAL A 34 -10.01 3.46 8.68
CA VAL A 34 -9.66 4.31 7.53
C VAL A 34 -8.35 3.85 6.88
N CYS A 35 -7.36 3.48 7.70
CA CYS A 35 -6.10 2.90 7.21
C CYS A 35 -6.34 1.57 6.49
N PHE A 36 -7.22 0.72 7.02
CA PHE A 36 -7.58 -0.55 6.39
C PHE A 36 -8.23 -0.33 5.01
N ILE A 37 -9.21 0.58 4.92
CA ILE A 37 -9.87 0.93 3.65
C ILE A 37 -8.86 1.52 2.66
N GLY A 38 -7.95 2.38 3.14
CA GLY A 38 -6.88 2.93 2.32
C GLY A 38 -5.99 1.84 1.72
N VAL A 39 -5.48 0.91 2.54
CA VAL A 39 -4.66 -0.21 2.04
C VAL A 39 -5.43 -1.05 1.02
N LEU A 40 -6.72 -1.31 1.26
CA LEU A 40 -7.57 -2.06 0.34
C LEU A 40 -7.67 -1.36 -1.02
N LEU A 41 -7.91 -0.04 -1.04
CA LEU A 41 -7.93 0.76 -2.26
C LEU A 41 -6.57 0.82 -2.95
N SER A 42 -5.47 0.90 -2.20
CA SER A 42 -4.10 0.87 -2.72
C SER A 42 -3.83 -0.45 -3.46
N ILE A 43 -4.21 -1.59 -2.87
CA ILE A 43 -4.08 -2.91 -3.50
C ILE A 43 -4.93 -2.97 -4.77
N VAL A 44 -6.19 -2.54 -4.71
CA VAL A 44 -7.08 -2.52 -5.89
C VAL A 44 -6.51 -1.63 -6.99
N ALA A 45 -5.99 -0.44 -6.65
CA ALA A 45 -5.35 0.47 -7.60
C ALA A 45 -4.11 -0.15 -8.25
N ASN A 46 -3.31 -0.88 -7.47
CA ASN A 46 -2.11 -1.56 -7.97
C ASN A 46 -2.47 -2.72 -8.91
N VAL A 47 -3.47 -3.53 -8.55
CA VAL A 47 -4.00 -4.61 -9.38
C VAL A 47 -4.63 -4.06 -10.67
N LEU A 48 -5.39 -2.96 -10.59
CA LEU A 48 -5.93 -2.30 -11.78
C LEU A 48 -4.80 -1.76 -12.67
N ALA A 49 -3.83 -1.07 -12.10
CA ALA A 49 -2.73 -0.47 -12.85
C ALA A 49 -1.93 -1.56 -13.60
N THR A 50 -1.62 -2.68 -12.95
CA THR A 50 -0.95 -3.82 -13.60
C THR A 50 -1.83 -4.50 -14.65
N ALA A 51 -3.13 -4.64 -14.40
CA ALA A 51 -4.06 -5.22 -15.39
C ALA A 51 -4.24 -4.37 -16.65
N PHE A 52 -4.26 -3.04 -16.52
CA PHE A 52 -4.49 -2.11 -17.64
C PHE A 52 -3.22 -1.66 -18.36
N ILE A 53 -2.09 -1.55 -17.65
CA ILE A 53 -0.82 -0.99 -18.19
C ILE A 53 0.19 -2.10 -18.49
N GLY A 54 0.03 -3.30 -17.90
CA GLY A 54 0.97 -4.41 -18.03
C GLY A 54 2.04 -4.41 -16.94
N GLU A 55 3.17 -5.07 -17.20
CA GLU A 55 4.28 -5.18 -16.25
C GLU A 55 5.38 -4.14 -16.54
N GLY A 56 5.93 -3.52 -15.49
CA GLY A 56 7.02 -2.54 -15.62
C GLY A 56 7.00 -1.46 -14.54
N PHE A 57 7.73 -0.36 -14.76
CA PHE A 57 7.81 0.76 -13.81
C PHE A 57 6.60 1.70 -13.88
N PHE A 58 6.02 1.88 -15.07
CA PHE A 58 4.87 2.76 -15.30
C PHE A 58 3.60 2.43 -14.47
N PRO A 59 3.17 1.17 -14.34
CA PRO A 59 2.03 0.79 -13.51
C PRO A 59 2.17 1.24 -12.06
N SER A 60 3.37 1.12 -11.48
CA SER A 60 3.66 1.52 -10.10
C SER A 60 3.51 3.02 -9.88
N VAL A 61 3.91 3.84 -10.86
CA VAL A 61 3.76 5.30 -10.80
C VAL A 61 2.29 5.69 -10.86
N VAL A 62 1.51 5.05 -11.73
CA VAL A 62 0.07 5.30 -11.86
C VAL A 62 -0.68 4.82 -10.62
N ALA A 63 -0.35 3.64 -10.10
CA ALA A 63 -0.89 3.15 -8.84
C ALA A 63 -0.59 4.12 -7.69
N LEU A 64 0.61 4.69 -7.63
CA LEU A 64 1.00 5.67 -6.62
C LEU A 64 0.20 6.98 -6.75
N LEU A 65 0.00 7.49 -7.97
CA LEU A 65 -0.83 8.67 -8.22
C LEU A 65 -2.29 8.46 -7.77
N ILE A 66 -2.88 7.33 -8.16
CA ILE A 66 -4.25 6.97 -7.80
C ILE A 66 -4.38 6.80 -6.28
N THR A 67 -3.44 6.09 -5.67
CA THR A 67 -3.42 5.86 -4.22
C THR A 67 -3.22 7.16 -3.44
N GLY A 68 -2.33 8.04 -3.91
CA GLY A 68 -2.11 9.37 -3.33
C GLY A 68 -3.38 10.21 -3.33
N PHE A 69 -4.10 10.23 -4.45
CA PHE A 69 -5.38 10.93 -4.55
C PHE A 69 -6.43 10.34 -3.59
N PHE A 70 -6.58 9.00 -3.58
CA PHE A 70 -7.50 8.34 -2.66
C PHE A 70 -7.16 8.61 -1.20
N PHE A 71 -5.88 8.60 -0.82
CA PHE A 71 -5.45 8.87 0.55
C PHE A 71 -5.70 10.32 0.94
N SER A 72 -5.44 11.28 0.07
CA SER A 72 -5.78 12.69 0.36
C SER A 72 -7.28 12.86 0.65
N VAL A 73 -8.14 12.18 -0.12
CA VAL A 73 -9.60 12.22 0.07
C VAL A 73 -10.01 11.46 1.35
N LEU A 74 -9.51 10.25 1.56
CA LEU A 74 -9.87 9.39 2.70
C LEU A 74 -9.43 9.96 4.04
N PHE A 75 -8.21 10.49 4.08
CA PHE A 75 -7.63 11.07 5.29
C PHE A 75 -7.97 12.56 5.45
N LYS A 76 -8.80 13.12 4.55
CA LYS A 76 -9.18 14.55 4.51
C LYS A 76 -7.98 15.48 4.74
N THR A 77 -6.88 15.17 4.08
CA THR A 77 -5.59 15.83 4.28
C THR A 77 -5.11 16.50 2.99
N ASN A 78 -4.05 17.31 3.09
CA ASN A 78 -3.45 17.94 1.92
C ASN A 78 -2.94 16.90 0.91
N THR A 79 -2.94 17.26 -0.38
CA THR A 79 -2.49 16.39 -1.47
C THR A 79 -1.09 15.85 -1.23
N VAL A 80 -0.19 16.69 -0.70
CA VAL A 80 1.18 16.32 -0.34
C VAL A 80 1.22 15.24 0.74
N THR A 81 0.42 15.37 1.79
CA THR A 81 0.38 14.42 2.91
C THR A 81 -0.19 13.06 2.47
N GLY A 82 -1.23 13.05 1.63
CA GLY A 82 -1.77 11.83 1.04
C GLY A 82 -0.79 11.14 0.10
N PHE A 83 0.02 11.91 -0.64
CA PHE A 83 1.10 11.38 -1.47
C PHE A 83 2.22 10.75 -0.65
N VAL A 84 2.64 11.38 0.45
CA VAL A 84 3.65 10.81 1.36
C VAL A 84 3.17 9.47 1.93
N LEU A 85 1.91 9.39 2.35
CA LEU A 85 1.30 8.13 2.80
C LEU A 85 1.24 7.08 1.70
N ALA A 86 0.91 7.46 0.47
CA ALA A 86 0.89 6.55 -0.67
C ALA A 86 2.28 6.02 -0.97
N THR A 87 3.32 6.86 -0.91
CA THR A 87 4.72 6.43 -1.05
C THR A 87 5.14 5.46 0.05
N ILE A 88 4.74 5.70 1.31
CA ILE A 88 4.99 4.77 2.41
C ILE A 88 4.27 3.43 2.15
N SER A 89 3.01 3.48 1.72
CA SER A 89 2.21 2.29 1.43
C SER A 89 2.80 1.47 0.29
N VAL A 90 3.09 2.10 -0.85
CA VAL A 90 3.67 1.45 -2.04
C VAL A 90 5.09 0.98 -1.76
N GLY A 91 5.88 1.77 -1.03
CA GLY A 91 7.24 1.41 -0.62
C GLY A 91 7.27 0.17 0.28
N VAL A 92 6.35 0.08 1.24
CA VAL A 92 6.20 -1.12 2.07
C VAL A 92 5.71 -2.31 1.25
N GLN A 93 4.74 -2.12 0.36
CA GLN A 93 4.26 -3.19 -0.53
C GLN A 93 5.37 -3.73 -1.43
N LEU A 94 6.19 -2.86 -2.02
CA LEU A 94 7.35 -3.24 -2.82
C LEU A 94 8.42 -3.94 -1.96
N GLY A 95 8.71 -3.42 -0.77
CA GLY A 95 9.63 -4.05 0.17
C GLY A 95 9.18 -5.45 0.59
N LEU A 96 7.88 -5.62 0.85
CA LEU A 96 7.30 -6.92 1.17
C LEU A 96 7.30 -7.86 -0.04
N ALA A 97 7.01 -7.36 -1.24
CA ALA A 97 7.08 -8.13 -2.47
C ALA A 97 8.53 -8.61 -2.74
N MET A 98 9.53 -7.75 -2.54
CA MET A 98 10.95 -8.12 -2.65
C MET A 98 11.35 -9.13 -1.57
N ALA A 99 10.90 -8.95 -0.32
CA ALA A 99 11.14 -9.90 0.76
C ALA A 99 10.47 -11.26 0.50
N ALA A 100 9.26 -11.27 -0.06
CA ALA A 100 8.55 -12.47 -0.44
C ALA A 100 9.23 -13.20 -1.61
N VAL A 101 9.75 -12.47 -2.61
CA VAL A 101 10.55 -13.05 -3.69
C VAL A 101 11.87 -13.60 -3.15
N GLY A 102 12.55 -12.89 -2.25
CA GLY A 102 13.79 -13.35 -1.61
C GLY A 102 13.59 -14.59 -0.72
N LEU A 103 12.51 -14.64 0.07
CA LEU A 103 12.12 -15.83 0.83
C LEU A 103 11.65 -16.97 -0.08
N GLY A 104 10.94 -16.66 -1.17
CA GLY A 104 10.55 -17.64 -2.18
C GLY A 104 11.77 -18.30 -2.84
N PHE A 105 12.83 -17.52 -3.11
CA PHE A 105 14.12 -18.04 -3.55
C PHE A 105 14.84 -18.88 -2.49
N ALA A 106 14.71 -18.52 -1.21
CA ALA A 106 15.33 -19.26 -0.10
C ALA A 106 14.62 -20.59 0.26
N PHE A 107 13.37 -20.77 -0.15
CA PHE A 107 12.60 -22.01 0.08
C PHE A 107 12.53 -22.94 -1.15
N LEU A 108 12.83 -22.45 -2.37
CA LEU A 108 12.82 -23.23 -3.62
C LEU A 108 14.23 -23.51 -4.19
N GLY A 109 15.29 -22.98 -3.58
CA GLY A 109 16.69 -23.31 -3.87
C GLY A 109 17.29 -24.20 -2.79
#